data_AF-A0AAW9QYQ5-F1
#
_entry.id   AF-A0AAW9QYQ5-F1
#
_cell.length_a   1.000
_cell.length_b   1.000
_cell.length_c   1.000
_cell.angle_alpha   90.00
_cell.angle_beta   90.00
_cell.angle_gamma   90.00
#
_symmetry.space_group_name_H-M   'P 1'
#
loop_
_entity.id
_entity.type
_entity.pdbx_description
1 polymer ?
#
loop_
_entity_poly.entity_id
_entity_poly.type
_entity_poly.pdbx_seq_one_letter_code
_entity_poly.pdbx_strand_id
1 'polypeptide(L)'
;MKVKIPPVKFSRHLREWAVPLFSVATFIPLCVVYLASSKPETAPTRSVIPSPPPIAPVADRSLLPPSPIAPKPLESPLIQPSPDKKPLPAVEKKPEVKTAKPPAKVPDVAKNAKEPAKAPTIAKKAHSHRSIARRPPVKQHARQHLVVPANYTPPPLEIRVAIEQDVNSVVIGVSSPAIVTDRNGRGLKTIAPGEGLWVSPDGSGLKMGDSSLPEVIFVQPTTRDGLVYVDDRWYRGKVLLVSRGSSLLVVNHVNLEEYLYSVVGSEMHSTAPAEALKAQAIAARSYALVHMIRPASPWFNLGNTQRWQVYKGIQSEYQSTHNAVNATAGQILSYKGGVVESLYAATDEIVQWAHGGRGMSQTGAYQLANQGYDHQRILGNYYPGVSVARLVLQQ
;
A
#
# COMPACT_ATOMS: atom_id res chain seq x y z
N MET A 1 9.90 22.68 53.51
CA MET A 1 8.59 23.06 54.06
C MET A 1 7.54 22.15 53.42
N LYS A 2 6.89 21.27 54.20
CA LYS A 2 5.78 20.42 53.77
C LYS A 2 4.48 21.22 53.87
N VAL A 3 3.66 21.23 52.82
CA VAL A 3 2.29 21.77 52.90
C VAL A 3 1.32 20.72 52.37
N LYS A 4 0.42 20.26 53.27
CA LYS A 4 -0.77 19.47 52.98
C LYS A 4 -1.89 20.43 52.51
N ILE A 5 -2.69 20.02 51.54
CA ILE A 5 -3.91 20.73 51.10
C ILE A 5 -5.12 19.79 51.30
N PRO A 6 -6.23 20.23 51.93
CA PRO A 6 -7.43 19.43 52.13
C PRO A 6 -8.39 19.46 50.93
N PRO A 7 -9.38 18.55 50.83
CA PRO A 7 -10.17 18.38 49.61
C PRO A 7 -11.56 19.06 49.66
N VAL A 8 -12.11 19.32 48.45
CA VAL A 8 -13.54 19.54 48.10
C VAL A 8 -14.05 20.98 48.36
N LYS A 9 -14.75 21.75 47.50
CA LYS A 9 -15.53 21.64 46.24
C LYS A 9 -15.67 23.08 45.70
N PHE A 10 -15.54 23.37 44.40
CA PHE A 10 -16.61 24.01 43.62
C PHE A 10 -16.29 24.11 42.12
N SER A 11 -17.37 24.09 41.37
CA SER A 11 -17.55 23.80 39.95
C SER A 11 -17.20 24.92 38.96
N ARG A 12 -17.14 24.51 37.69
CA ARG A 12 -17.39 25.29 36.45
C ARG A 12 -16.28 26.24 36.01
N HIS A 13 -15.27 25.66 35.36
CA HIS A 13 -14.76 26.01 34.03
C HIS A 13 -13.42 25.29 33.88
N LEU A 14 -13.35 24.28 33.00
CA LEU A 14 -12.15 23.70 32.37
C LEU A 14 -12.59 22.46 31.57
N ARG A 15 -13.25 22.71 30.44
CA ARG A 15 -13.27 21.77 29.31
C ARG A 15 -12.12 22.19 28.40
N GLU A 16 -10.93 21.68 28.72
CA GLU A 16 -9.75 21.58 27.87
C GLU A 16 -8.68 20.94 28.77
N TRP A 17 -7.98 19.91 28.26
CA TRP A 17 -6.99 19.07 28.95
C TRP A 17 -7.55 17.93 29.82
N ALA A 18 -7.92 16.82 29.19
CA ALA A 18 -7.92 15.51 29.83
C ALA A 18 -7.42 14.45 28.82
N VAL A 19 -6.18 14.02 29.02
CA VAL A 19 -5.54 12.87 28.37
C VAL A 19 -5.96 11.62 29.15
N PRO A 20 -6.43 10.54 28.50
CA PRO A 20 -6.37 9.22 29.10
C PRO A 20 -5.09 8.52 28.61
N LEU A 21 -4.11 8.41 29.51
CA LEU A 21 -3.02 7.45 29.43
C LEU A 21 -3.55 6.10 29.95
N PHE A 22 -3.65 5.09 29.09
CA PHE A 22 -3.48 3.70 29.49
C PHE A 22 -2.75 2.90 28.39
N SER A 23 -1.49 2.64 28.71
CA SER A 23 -0.56 1.58 28.30
C SER A 23 -1.11 0.42 27.44
N VAL A 24 -0.55 0.25 26.24
CA VAL A 24 0.00 -1.03 25.75
C VAL A 24 1.29 -0.71 25.00
N ALA A 25 2.36 -1.45 25.30
CA ALA A 25 3.69 -1.26 24.75
C ALA A 25 3.71 -1.36 23.22
N THR A 26 3.80 -0.23 22.54
CA THR A 26 4.31 -0.14 21.18
C THR A 26 5.73 0.39 21.26
N PHE A 27 6.73 -0.48 21.31
CA PHE A 27 8.09 -0.10 20.91
C PHE A 27 8.05 0.13 19.39
N ILE A 28 7.55 1.29 18.97
CA ILE A 28 7.91 1.85 17.68
C ILE A 28 9.29 2.49 17.92
N PRO A 29 10.39 1.95 17.37
CA PRO A 29 11.63 2.70 17.41
C PRO A 29 11.38 4.04 16.73
N LEU A 30 11.77 5.11 17.41
CA LEU A 30 11.62 6.48 16.94
C LEU A 30 12.39 6.65 15.62
N CYS A 31 11.75 6.43 14.47
CA CYS A 31 12.36 6.61 13.16
C CYS A 31 12.53 8.11 12.89
N VAL A 32 13.75 8.63 13.04
CA VAL A 32 14.10 9.99 12.64
C VAL A 32 14.56 9.98 11.19
N VAL A 33 13.99 10.86 10.36
CA VAL A 33 14.37 11.00 8.95
C VAL A 33 15.53 12.00 8.82
N TYR A 34 16.67 11.57 8.29
CA TYR A 34 17.85 12.43 8.08
C TYR A 34 18.23 12.57 6.61
N LEU A 35 18.34 13.82 6.15
CA LEU A 35 18.69 14.21 4.78
C LEU A 35 20.09 13.72 4.37
N ALA A 36 20.20 13.09 3.20
CA ALA A 36 21.47 12.89 2.50
C ALA A 36 21.54 13.83 1.28
N SER A 37 22.71 14.42 1.02
CA SER A 37 22.97 15.19 -0.20
C SER A 37 24.28 14.70 -0.82
N SER A 38 24.24 14.27 -2.08
CA SER A 38 25.43 13.99 -2.91
C SER A 38 25.58 15.07 -3.99
N LYS A 39 26.83 15.45 -4.30
CA LYS A 39 27.19 16.44 -5.33
C LYS A 39 26.81 15.94 -6.73
N PRO A 40 26.41 16.83 -7.66
CA PRO A 40 26.22 16.48 -9.06
C PRO A 40 27.57 16.37 -9.77
N GLU A 41 27.79 15.26 -10.48
CA GLU A 41 28.91 15.08 -11.41
C GLU A 41 28.46 15.46 -12.84
N THR A 42 29.37 16.09 -13.58
CA THR A 42 29.13 16.81 -14.83
C THR A 42 28.85 15.92 -16.05
N ALA A 43 27.99 16.42 -16.95
CA ALA A 43 27.40 15.74 -18.11
C ALA A 43 28.28 15.67 -19.37
N PRO A 44 27.92 14.80 -20.35
CA PRO A 44 28.11 15.08 -21.77
C PRO A 44 26.77 15.28 -22.52
N THR A 45 26.93 15.77 -23.74
CA THR A 45 25.99 16.52 -24.59
C THR A 45 24.84 15.71 -25.21
N ARG A 46 23.73 16.42 -25.42
CA ARG A 46 22.42 16.02 -25.95
C ARG A 46 22.47 15.56 -27.43
N SER A 47 21.87 14.41 -27.72
CA SER A 47 21.38 14.04 -29.05
C SER A 47 19.90 13.64 -28.97
N VAL A 48 19.11 14.11 -29.94
CA VAL A 48 17.67 13.84 -30.06
C VAL A 48 17.50 12.54 -30.83
N ILE A 49 16.84 11.53 -30.23
CA ILE A 49 16.50 10.25 -30.87
C ILE A 49 14.99 9.99 -30.66
N PRO A 50 14.24 9.56 -31.69
CA PRO A 50 12.80 9.39 -31.61
C PRO A 50 12.38 8.17 -30.76
N SER A 51 11.15 8.25 -30.24
CA SER A 51 10.51 7.26 -29.37
C SER A 51 10.42 5.86 -30.02
N PRO A 52 10.78 4.77 -29.31
CA PRO A 52 10.52 3.42 -29.78
C PRO A 52 9.04 3.03 -29.59
N PRO A 53 8.50 2.14 -30.44
CA PRO A 53 7.12 1.66 -30.31
C PRO A 53 6.94 0.76 -29.07
N PRO A 54 5.70 0.56 -28.59
CA PRO A 54 5.43 -0.30 -27.44
C PRO A 54 5.83 -1.75 -27.74
N ILE A 55 6.83 -2.25 -27.01
CA ILE A 55 7.31 -3.64 -27.11
C ILE A 55 6.48 -4.50 -26.14
N ALA A 56 5.88 -5.56 -26.67
CA ALA A 56 5.16 -6.58 -25.90
C ALA A 56 6.09 -7.28 -24.87
N PRO A 57 5.58 -7.73 -23.72
CA PRO A 57 6.41 -8.20 -22.62
C PRO A 57 7.10 -9.53 -22.96
N VAL A 58 8.43 -9.55 -22.88
CA VAL A 58 9.18 -10.78 -22.60
C VAL A 58 9.42 -10.81 -21.09
N ALA A 59 8.75 -11.74 -20.42
CA ALA A 59 8.77 -11.86 -18.98
C ALA A 59 10.10 -12.47 -18.51
N ASP A 60 11.02 -11.64 -18.01
CA ASP A 60 12.15 -12.11 -17.20
C ASP A 60 11.62 -12.48 -15.80
N ARG A 61 10.96 -13.64 -15.70
CA ARG A 61 10.46 -14.25 -14.45
C ARG A 61 11.50 -15.26 -13.96
N SER A 62 12.63 -14.79 -13.46
CA SER A 62 13.56 -15.65 -12.72
C SER A 62 13.01 -16.13 -11.37
N LEU A 63 11.94 -15.50 -10.87
CA LEU A 63 11.19 -15.89 -9.67
C LEU A 63 9.81 -16.41 -10.08
N LEU A 64 9.69 -17.74 -10.24
CA LEU A 64 8.38 -18.35 -10.49
C LEU A 64 7.64 -18.54 -9.15
N PRO A 65 6.39 -18.05 -9.02
CA PRO A 65 5.59 -18.34 -7.84
C PRO A 65 5.30 -19.85 -7.75
N PRO A 66 5.09 -20.40 -6.53
CA PRO A 66 4.59 -21.76 -6.41
C PRO A 66 3.25 -21.90 -7.15
N SER A 67 2.94 -23.11 -7.59
CA SER A 67 1.67 -23.41 -8.25
C SER A 67 0.47 -22.96 -7.40
N PRO A 68 -0.65 -22.54 -8.02
CA PRO A 68 -1.90 -22.33 -7.29
C PRO A 68 -2.28 -23.55 -6.46
N ILE A 69 -2.81 -23.32 -5.27
CA ILE A 69 -3.28 -24.39 -4.39
C ILE A 69 -4.74 -24.69 -4.71
N ALA A 70 -5.05 -25.95 -5.01
CA ALA A 70 -6.43 -26.41 -5.13
C ALA A 70 -7.10 -26.41 -3.74
N PRO A 71 -8.32 -25.85 -3.61
CA PRO A 71 -9.05 -25.93 -2.35
C PRO A 71 -9.44 -27.38 -2.07
N LYS A 72 -9.31 -27.81 -0.81
CA LYS A 72 -9.91 -29.09 -0.40
C LYS A 72 -11.43 -28.98 -0.57
N PRO A 73 -12.08 -29.91 -1.29
CA PRO A 73 -13.54 -29.92 -1.39
C PRO A 73 -14.15 -29.97 0.02
N LEU A 74 -15.18 -29.16 0.29
CA LEU A 74 -16.02 -29.43 1.45
C LEU A 74 -16.68 -30.79 1.21
N GLU A 75 -16.44 -31.76 2.08
CA GLU A 75 -17.19 -33.02 2.07
C GLU A 75 -18.68 -32.70 2.23
N SER A 76 -19.41 -32.75 1.12
CA SER A 76 -20.87 -32.68 1.13
C SER A 76 -21.40 -34.08 1.44
N PRO A 77 -22.41 -34.24 2.31
CA PRO A 77 -23.02 -35.56 2.51
C PRO A 77 -23.52 -36.11 1.17
N LEU A 78 -23.10 -37.33 0.83
CA LEU A 78 -23.54 -38.07 -0.36
C LEU A 78 -25.07 -38.21 -0.35
N ILE A 79 -25.76 -37.38 -1.14
CA ILE A 79 -27.15 -37.64 -1.51
C ILE A 79 -27.11 -38.67 -2.65
N GLN A 80 -27.54 -39.90 -2.35
CA GLN A 80 -27.73 -40.95 -3.35
C GLN A 80 -28.89 -40.58 -4.30
N PRO A 81 -28.73 -40.69 -5.63
CA PRO A 81 -29.84 -40.48 -6.55
C PRO A 81 -30.78 -41.69 -6.56
N SER A 82 -32.09 -41.44 -6.44
CA SER A 82 -33.15 -42.41 -6.72
C SER A 82 -33.47 -42.47 -8.23
N PRO A 83 -34.00 -43.60 -8.75
CA PRO A 83 -33.92 -43.94 -10.17
C PRO A 83 -35.09 -43.46 -11.05
N ASP A 84 -34.74 -43.25 -12.31
CA ASP A 84 -35.50 -43.40 -13.56
C ASP A 84 -36.92 -42.83 -13.72
N LYS A 85 -37.05 -41.88 -14.66
CA LYS A 85 -38.20 -41.84 -15.60
C LYS A 85 -37.74 -41.64 -17.05
N LYS A 86 -38.29 -42.52 -17.88
CA LYS A 86 -38.08 -42.80 -19.32
C LYS A 86 -38.58 -41.65 -20.24
N PRO A 87 -38.13 -41.54 -21.51
CA PRO A 87 -38.18 -40.29 -22.29
C PRO A 87 -39.15 -40.27 -23.49
N LEU A 88 -39.18 -39.09 -24.17
CA LEU A 88 -39.58 -38.74 -25.56
C LEU A 88 -40.97 -38.09 -25.79
N PRO A 89 -41.23 -37.34 -26.90
CA PRO A 89 -40.34 -37.00 -28.05
C PRO A 89 -40.34 -35.51 -28.52
N ALA A 90 -39.53 -35.30 -29.56
CA ALA A 90 -39.12 -34.08 -30.28
C ALA A 90 -40.17 -33.37 -31.14
N VAL A 91 -39.90 -32.10 -31.48
CA VAL A 91 -40.44 -31.38 -32.65
C VAL A 91 -39.33 -30.56 -33.33
N GLU A 92 -39.40 -30.55 -34.67
CA GLU A 92 -38.42 -30.14 -35.69
C GLU A 92 -38.30 -28.62 -36.00
N LYS A 93 -37.09 -28.28 -36.48
CA LYS A 93 -36.65 -27.44 -37.62
C LYS A 93 -36.86 -25.90 -37.72
N LYS A 94 -35.74 -25.28 -38.10
CA LYS A 94 -35.34 -23.94 -38.64
C LYS A 94 -36.24 -23.37 -39.78
N PRO A 95 -36.17 -22.07 -40.19
CA PRO A 95 -34.98 -21.48 -40.84
C PRO A 95 -34.68 -19.96 -40.61
N GLU A 96 -33.51 -19.55 -41.14
CA GLU A 96 -32.94 -18.19 -41.32
C GLU A 96 -33.85 -17.14 -41.97
N VAL A 97 -33.61 -15.83 -41.73
CA VAL A 97 -33.36 -14.78 -42.76
C VAL A 97 -32.65 -13.54 -42.13
N LYS A 98 -31.89 -12.86 -43.00
CA LYS A 98 -30.90 -11.78 -42.86
C LYS A 98 -31.46 -10.35 -42.65
N THR A 99 -30.51 -9.45 -42.39
CA THR A 99 -30.35 -8.04 -42.83
C THR A 99 -30.92 -6.84 -42.05
N ALA A 100 -30.00 -5.90 -41.79
CA ALA A 100 -30.07 -4.43 -41.95
C ALA A 100 -29.95 -3.56 -40.67
N LYS A 101 -29.08 -2.55 -40.80
CA LYS A 101 -28.75 -1.43 -39.88
C LYS A 101 -29.38 -0.13 -40.45
N PRO A 102 -29.19 1.04 -39.81
CA PRO A 102 -29.95 1.72 -38.73
C PRO A 102 -30.89 2.84 -39.29
N PRO A 103 -31.52 3.70 -38.45
CA PRO A 103 -30.88 5.00 -38.14
C PRO A 103 -31.20 5.60 -36.75
N ALA A 104 -30.52 6.72 -36.47
CA ALA A 104 -30.58 7.57 -35.28
C ALA A 104 -31.88 8.38 -35.13
N LYS A 105 -32.20 8.83 -33.90
CA LYS A 105 -32.52 10.24 -33.59
C LYS A 105 -32.67 10.53 -32.08
N VAL A 106 -32.19 11.73 -31.77
CA VAL A 106 -32.25 12.53 -30.53
C VAL A 106 -33.70 12.98 -30.25
N PRO A 107 -34.01 13.51 -29.05
CA PRO A 107 -34.30 14.94 -29.03
C PRO A 107 -33.70 15.74 -27.86
N ASP A 108 -33.29 16.96 -28.22
CA ASP A 108 -33.02 18.14 -27.40
C ASP A 108 -34.34 18.74 -26.88
N VAL A 109 -34.32 19.35 -25.69
CA VAL A 109 -35.15 20.55 -25.39
C VAL A 109 -34.36 21.59 -24.58
N ALA A 110 -34.39 22.79 -25.14
CA ALA A 110 -33.82 24.10 -24.81
C ALA A 110 -34.09 24.65 -23.38
N LYS A 111 -33.07 25.26 -22.75
CA LYS A 111 -32.86 26.72 -22.49
C LYS A 111 -34.02 27.51 -21.86
N ASN A 112 -33.72 28.16 -20.73
CA ASN A 112 -34.02 29.59 -20.59
C ASN A 112 -33.03 30.30 -19.64
N ALA A 113 -32.63 31.51 -20.00
CA ALA A 113 -31.64 32.35 -19.33
C ALA A 113 -32.29 33.55 -18.62
N LYS A 114 -31.69 34.01 -17.51
CA LYS A 114 -31.73 35.43 -17.11
C LYS A 114 -30.57 35.80 -16.16
N GLU A 115 -30.09 37.02 -16.38
CA GLU A 115 -28.84 37.72 -16.02
C GLU A 115 -28.62 38.10 -14.52
N PRO A 116 -27.45 38.71 -14.17
CA PRO A 116 -26.78 38.57 -12.87
C PRO A 116 -26.95 39.78 -11.92
N ALA A 117 -26.59 39.59 -10.65
CA ALA A 117 -26.50 40.68 -9.67
C ALA A 117 -25.20 40.64 -8.83
N LYS A 118 -24.38 41.67 -9.10
CA LYS A 118 -23.58 42.54 -8.20
C LYS A 118 -22.61 41.95 -7.16
N ALA A 119 -21.35 42.36 -7.34
CA ALA A 119 -20.31 42.46 -6.31
C ALA A 119 -20.63 43.50 -5.21
N PRO A 120 -19.87 43.48 -4.11
CA PRO A 120 -19.37 44.74 -3.57
C PRO A 120 -17.88 44.72 -3.22
N THR A 121 -17.23 45.87 -3.41
CA THR A 121 -15.83 46.16 -3.11
C THR A 121 -15.72 47.07 -1.87
N ILE A 122 -14.71 46.76 -1.04
CA ILE A 122 -13.86 47.64 -0.18
C ILE A 122 -14.49 48.35 1.03
N ALA A 123 -13.95 48.02 2.22
CA ALA A 123 -13.74 48.98 3.29
C ALA A 123 -12.28 48.88 3.80
N LYS A 124 -11.53 49.99 3.64
CA LYS A 124 -10.22 50.24 4.24
C LYS A 124 -10.40 50.51 5.74
N LYS A 125 -9.58 49.91 6.59
CA LYS A 125 -9.28 50.44 7.93
C LYS A 125 -7.77 50.39 8.17
N ALA A 126 -7.23 51.55 8.53
CA ALA A 126 -5.83 51.80 8.79
C ALA A 126 -5.49 51.64 10.29
N HIS A 127 -4.28 51.11 10.50
CA HIS A 127 -3.32 51.37 11.58
C HIS A 127 -3.62 50.88 13.01
N SER A 128 -2.78 49.93 13.44
CA SER A 128 -2.19 49.88 14.77
C SER A 128 -0.84 49.16 14.67
N HIS A 129 0.25 49.93 14.75
CA HIS A 129 1.61 49.41 14.91
C HIS A 129 1.68 48.60 16.22
N ARG A 130 1.92 47.29 16.12
CA ARG A 130 2.36 46.48 17.25
C ARG A 130 3.78 46.00 16.97
N SER A 131 4.72 46.53 17.73
CA SER A 131 6.13 46.15 17.75
C SER A 131 6.30 44.65 17.92
N ILE A 132 6.77 43.96 16.88
CA ILE A 132 7.19 42.56 16.97
C ILE A 132 8.57 42.55 17.63
N ALA A 133 8.60 42.17 18.90
CA ALA A 133 9.85 41.90 19.60
C ALA A 133 10.65 40.82 18.84
N ARG A 134 11.91 41.12 18.52
CA ARG A 134 12.87 40.17 17.96
C ARG A 134 12.98 38.97 18.89
N ARG A 135 12.55 37.79 18.44
CA ARG A 135 12.93 36.52 19.08
C ARG A 135 14.44 36.33 18.93
N PRO A 136 15.14 35.85 19.97
CA PRO A 136 16.58 35.58 19.87
C PRO A 136 16.82 34.48 18.81
N PRO A 137 17.97 34.49 18.12
CA PRO A 137 18.27 33.49 17.11
C PRO A 137 18.32 32.11 17.77
N VAL A 138 17.44 31.21 17.31
CA VAL A 138 17.53 29.78 17.61
C VAL A 138 18.88 29.33 17.07
N LYS A 139 19.75 28.83 17.94
CA LYS A 139 20.99 28.17 17.54
C LYS A 139 20.62 27.07 16.55
N GLN A 140 20.99 27.25 15.28
CA GLN A 140 20.91 26.18 14.30
C GLN A 140 21.85 25.08 14.79
N HIS A 141 21.29 24.01 15.36
CA HIS A 141 22.05 22.78 15.52
C HIS A 141 22.53 22.39 14.13
N ALA A 142 23.85 22.45 13.92
CA ALA A 142 24.48 22.01 12.69
C ALA A 142 23.94 20.61 12.38
N ARG A 143 23.31 20.45 11.21
CA ARG A 143 22.79 19.17 10.75
C ARG A 143 23.95 18.18 10.70
N GLN A 144 24.01 17.28 11.66
CA GLN A 144 25.04 16.25 11.70
C GLN A 144 24.77 15.31 10.52
N HIS A 145 25.73 15.26 9.59
CA HIS A 145 25.74 14.33 8.48
C HIS A 145 26.06 12.94 9.02
N LEU A 146 25.07 12.04 9.04
CA LEU A 146 25.32 10.63 9.31
C LEU A 146 25.90 9.99 8.05
N VAL A 147 27.16 9.57 8.14
CA VAL A 147 27.77 8.68 7.15
C VAL A 147 27.00 7.37 7.18
N VAL A 148 26.40 7.00 6.05
CA VAL A 148 25.75 5.68 5.94
C VAL A 148 26.85 4.63 6.08
N PRO A 149 26.74 3.68 7.04
CA PRO A 149 27.72 2.62 7.17
C PRO A 149 27.78 1.78 5.90
N ALA A 150 28.98 1.31 5.53
CA ALA A 150 29.20 0.46 4.35
C ALA A 150 28.32 -0.80 4.37
N ASN A 151 27.99 -1.31 5.56
CA ASN A 151 27.13 -2.48 5.78
C ASN A 151 25.73 -2.08 6.27
N TYR A 152 25.13 -1.08 5.63
CA TYR A 152 23.79 -0.63 6.00
C TYR A 152 22.75 -1.73 5.79
N THR A 153 21.96 -1.99 6.83
CA THR A 153 20.75 -2.81 6.76
C THR A 153 19.56 -1.94 7.14
N PRO A 154 18.49 -1.90 6.32
CA PRO A 154 17.31 -1.13 6.65
C PRO A 154 16.63 -1.67 7.93
N PRO A 155 15.98 -0.80 8.73
CA PRO A 155 15.20 -1.24 9.87
C PRO A 155 14.16 -2.31 9.47
N PRO A 156 13.97 -3.40 10.23
CA PRO A 156 13.02 -4.46 9.90
C PRO A 156 11.59 -4.03 10.26
N LEU A 157 11.05 -3.08 9.50
CA LEU A 157 9.70 -2.58 9.68
C LEU A 157 8.67 -3.56 9.11
N GLU A 158 7.64 -3.90 9.89
CA GLU A 158 6.51 -4.73 9.44
C GLU A 158 5.35 -3.82 9.00
N ILE A 159 4.91 -3.96 7.75
CA ILE A 159 3.73 -3.30 7.22
C ILE A 159 2.55 -4.27 7.19
N ARG A 160 1.35 -3.75 7.49
CA ARG A 160 0.09 -4.48 7.52
C ARG A 160 -0.81 -4.02 6.38
N VAL A 161 -1.06 -4.92 5.42
CA VAL A 161 -1.79 -4.62 4.21
C VAL A 161 -3.11 -5.38 4.20
N ALA A 162 -4.25 -4.68 4.18
CA ALA A 162 -5.53 -5.35 3.96
C ALA A 162 -5.58 -5.88 2.53
N ILE A 163 -5.62 -7.20 2.40
CA ILE A 163 -5.63 -7.89 1.09
C ILE A 163 -7.03 -8.29 0.67
N GLU A 164 -7.88 -8.70 1.62
CA GLU A 164 -9.31 -8.95 1.43
C GLU A 164 -10.10 -8.28 2.55
N GLN A 165 -11.23 -7.67 2.21
CA GLN A 165 -12.08 -6.94 3.15
C GLN A 165 -13.54 -7.29 2.92
N ASP A 166 -14.24 -7.58 4.02
CA ASP A 166 -15.67 -7.84 4.05
C ASP A 166 -16.10 -9.02 3.15
N VAL A 167 -15.24 -10.04 3.04
CA VAL A 167 -15.49 -11.27 2.29
C VAL A 167 -16.12 -12.35 3.18
N ASN A 168 -16.88 -13.28 2.61
CA ASN A 168 -17.54 -14.35 3.39
C ASN A 168 -16.61 -15.52 3.70
N SER A 169 -15.58 -15.74 2.88
CA SER A 169 -14.63 -16.83 3.03
C SER A 169 -13.39 -16.59 2.17
N VAL A 170 -12.28 -17.22 2.54
CA VAL A 170 -11.06 -17.31 1.71
C VAL A 170 -10.47 -18.72 1.78
N VAL A 171 -9.67 -19.09 0.79
CA VAL A 171 -8.83 -20.29 0.80
C VAL A 171 -7.43 -19.93 1.30
N ILE A 172 -6.97 -20.59 2.36
CA ILE A 172 -5.62 -20.45 2.90
C ILE A 172 -4.79 -21.69 2.60
N GLY A 173 -3.63 -21.49 1.98
CA GLY A 173 -2.63 -22.55 1.79
C GLY A 173 -1.24 -22.07 2.19
N VAL A 174 -0.25 -22.97 2.22
CA VAL A 174 1.13 -22.64 2.62
C VAL A 174 2.16 -23.38 1.76
N SER A 175 3.32 -22.76 1.52
CA SER A 175 4.41 -23.37 0.73
C SER A 175 5.38 -24.19 1.58
N SER A 176 5.42 -23.93 2.88
CA SER A 176 6.16 -24.69 3.89
C SER A 176 5.26 -24.89 5.12
N PRO A 177 5.58 -25.80 6.04
CA PRO A 177 4.78 -25.98 7.25
C PRO A 177 4.53 -24.65 7.96
N ALA A 178 3.30 -24.44 8.44
CA ALA A 178 2.92 -23.21 9.13
C ALA A 178 2.23 -23.52 10.46
N ILE A 179 2.29 -22.56 11.37
CA ILE A 179 1.60 -22.59 12.64
C ILE A 179 0.47 -21.56 12.58
N VAL A 180 -0.72 -21.98 12.99
CA VAL A 180 -1.86 -21.11 13.28
C VAL A 180 -1.79 -20.73 14.75
N THR A 181 -1.79 -19.44 15.05
CA THR A 181 -1.75 -18.91 16.42
C THR A 181 -2.92 -17.99 16.73
N ASP A 182 -3.26 -17.83 18.00
CA ASP A 182 -4.17 -16.77 18.44
C ASP A 182 -3.48 -15.39 18.48
N ARG A 183 -4.22 -14.35 18.86
CA ARG A 183 -3.69 -12.98 19.04
C ARG A 183 -2.53 -12.85 20.04
N ASN A 184 -2.35 -13.83 20.94
CA ASN A 184 -1.30 -13.83 21.96
C ASN A 184 -0.12 -14.73 21.55
N GLY A 185 -0.15 -15.32 20.34
CA GLY A 185 0.89 -16.21 19.84
C GLY A 185 0.76 -17.65 20.34
N ARG A 186 -0.34 -18.03 21.02
CA ARG A 186 -0.56 -19.42 21.43
C ARG A 186 -0.83 -20.27 20.19
N GLY A 187 -0.05 -21.33 19.97
CA GLY A 187 -0.28 -22.29 18.90
C GLY A 187 -1.63 -22.98 19.03
N LEU A 188 -2.40 -23.00 17.94
CA LEU A 188 -3.73 -23.60 17.86
C LEU A 188 -3.73 -24.84 16.96
N LYS A 189 -3.01 -24.78 15.83
CA LYS A 189 -2.98 -25.83 14.80
C LYS A 189 -1.72 -25.69 13.94
N THR A 190 -1.28 -26.78 13.30
CA THR A 190 -0.28 -26.76 12.23
C THR A 190 -0.94 -27.01 10.87
N ILE A 191 -0.40 -26.39 9.83
CA ILE A 191 -0.81 -26.56 8.44
C ILE A 191 0.39 -27.13 7.67
N ALA A 192 0.18 -28.22 6.94
CA ALA A 192 1.17 -28.78 6.03
C ALA A 192 1.06 -28.13 4.64
N PRO A 193 2.17 -28.03 3.87
CA PRO A 193 2.11 -27.53 2.51
C PRO A 193 1.33 -28.48 1.59
N GLY A 194 0.83 -27.94 0.47
CA GLY A 194 0.25 -28.71 -0.63
C GLY A 194 -1.28 -28.74 -0.71
N GLU A 195 -2.01 -28.27 0.31
CA GLU A 195 -3.48 -28.21 0.31
C GLU A 195 -4.02 -26.85 0.81
N GLY A 196 -5.19 -26.47 0.29
CA GLY A 196 -5.88 -25.23 0.65
C GLY A 196 -7.03 -25.50 1.62
N LEU A 197 -7.07 -24.76 2.72
CA LEU A 197 -8.10 -24.80 3.76
C LEU A 197 -9.06 -23.63 3.60
N TRP A 198 -10.36 -23.92 3.50
CA TRP A 198 -11.40 -22.90 3.57
C TRP A 198 -11.43 -22.26 4.95
N VAL A 199 -11.46 -20.92 4.98
CA VAL A 199 -11.64 -20.13 6.20
C VAL A 199 -12.86 -19.23 6.06
N SER A 200 -13.78 -19.29 7.01
CA SER A 200 -14.98 -18.45 7.05
C SER A 200 -15.34 -18.05 8.49
N PRO A 201 -16.06 -16.93 8.71
CA PRO A 201 -16.70 -16.64 9.98
C PRO A 201 -17.69 -17.75 10.37
N ASP A 202 -17.78 -18.10 11.66
CA ASP A 202 -18.78 -19.05 12.18
C ASP A 202 -19.77 -18.41 13.18
N GLY A 203 -19.74 -17.08 13.31
CA GLY A 203 -20.57 -16.28 14.22
C GLY A 203 -19.92 -16.00 15.58
N SER A 204 -19.00 -16.87 16.05
CA SER A 204 -18.27 -16.69 17.32
C SER A 204 -16.74 -16.62 17.15
N GLY A 205 -16.25 -17.02 15.99
CA GLY A 205 -14.86 -17.01 15.61
C GLY A 205 -14.68 -17.33 14.12
N LEU A 206 -13.76 -18.22 13.83
CA LEU A 206 -13.40 -18.64 12.48
C LEU A 206 -13.49 -20.16 12.36
N LYS A 207 -14.11 -20.65 11.29
CA LYS A 207 -13.98 -22.05 10.87
C LYS A 207 -12.87 -22.15 9.85
N MET A 208 -11.88 -23.01 10.09
CA MET A 208 -10.77 -23.32 9.17
C MET A 208 -10.75 -24.83 8.91
N GLY A 209 -11.19 -25.25 7.73
CA GLY A 209 -11.50 -26.65 7.46
C GLY A 209 -12.50 -27.19 8.49
N ASP A 210 -12.12 -28.26 9.20
CA ASP A 210 -12.94 -28.89 10.25
C ASP A 210 -12.72 -28.29 11.65
N SER A 211 -11.87 -27.28 11.79
CA SER A 211 -11.49 -26.71 13.08
C SER A 211 -12.18 -25.37 13.35
N SER A 212 -12.81 -25.23 14.52
CA SER A 212 -13.25 -23.92 15.04
C SER A 212 -12.10 -23.23 15.78
N LEU A 213 -11.87 -21.97 15.45
CA LEU A 213 -10.78 -21.13 15.90
C LEU A 213 -11.32 -19.80 16.45
N PRO A 214 -10.55 -19.07 17.28
CA PRO A 214 -10.93 -17.75 17.76
C PRO A 214 -11.18 -16.73 16.63
N GLU A 215 -11.84 -15.62 16.97
CA GLU A 215 -12.13 -14.50 16.06
C GLU A 215 -10.88 -13.94 15.35
N VAL A 216 -9.72 -14.01 16.01
CA VAL A 216 -8.45 -13.47 15.51
C VAL A 216 -7.38 -14.56 15.53
N ILE A 217 -6.86 -14.89 14.34
CA ILE A 217 -5.75 -15.84 14.18
C ILE A 217 -4.66 -15.31 13.26
N PHE A 218 -3.44 -15.80 13.44
CA PHE A 218 -2.36 -15.66 12.47
C PHE A 218 -2.03 -17.00 11.83
N VAL A 219 -1.73 -16.98 10.54
CA VAL A 219 -1.11 -18.08 9.80
C VAL A 219 0.32 -17.68 9.50
N GLN A 220 1.28 -18.40 10.10
CA GLN A 220 2.70 -18.07 10.02
C GLN A 220 3.53 -19.27 9.56
N PRO A 221 4.18 -19.19 8.38
CA PRO A 221 5.15 -20.20 7.95
C PRO A 221 6.30 -20.35 8.96
N THR A 222 6.81 -21.57 9.12
CA THR A 222 7.92 -21.87 10.04
C THR A 222 9.30 -21.59 9.43
N THR A 223 9.37 -21.41 8.11
CA THR A 223 10.60 -21.07 7.37
C THR A 223 10.58 -19.61 6.91
N ARG A 224 11.77 -18.98 6.77
CA ARG A 224 11.87 -17.56 6.38
C ARG A 224 11.40 -17.29 4.94
N ASP A 225 11.57 -18.26 4.06
CA ASP A 225 11.11 -18.26 2.67
C ASP A 225 9.70 -18.82 2.49
N GLY A 226 9.04 -19.22 3.58
CA GLY A 226 7.68 -19.72 3.57
C GLY A 226 6.68 -18.65 3.13
N LEU A 227 5.68 -19.09 2.37
CA LEU A 227 4.64 -18.24 1.79
C LEU A 227 3.27 -18.70 2.26
N VAL A 228 2.36 -17.75 2.37
CA VAL A 228 0.94 -18.00 2.62
C VAL A 228 0.17 -17.72 1.33
N TYR A 229 -0.60 -18.70 0.89
CA TYR A 229 -1.54 -18.58 -0.22
C TYR A 229 -2.86 -18.06 0.32
N VAL A 230 -3.43 -17.04 -0.33
CA VAL A 230 -4.77 -16.52 -0.07
C VAL A 230 -5.48 -16.42 -1.41
N ASP A 231 -6.51 -17.26 -1.59
CA ASP A 231 -7.35 -17.41 -2.79
C ASP A 231 -6.64 -17.64 -4.12
N ASP A 232 -6.05 -16.60 -4.72
CA ASP A 232 -5.39 -16.62 -6.02
C ASP A 232 -3.90 -16.24 -5.96
N ARG A 233 -3.40 -15.86 -4.78
CA ARG A 233 -2.08 -15.19 -4.63
C ARG A 233 -1.26 -15.73 -3.48
N TRP A 234 0.04 -15.69 -3.69
CA TRP A 234 1.06 -16.02 -2.70
C TRP A 234 1.65 -14.77 -2.06
N TYR A 235 1.75 -14.77 -0.74
CA TYR A 235 2.22 -13.65 0.07
C TYR A 235 3.39 -14.07 0.96
N ARG A 236 4.36 -13.16 1.11
CA ARG A 236 5.46 -13.29 2.08
C ARG A 236 4.97 -12.96 3.48
N GLY A 237 5.73 -13.39 4.48
CA GLY A 237 5.44 -13.08 5.88
C GLY A 237 4.29 -13.92 6.43
N LYS A 238 3.45 -13.31 7.28
CA LYS A 238 2.32 -13.97 7.93
C LYS A 238 1.00 -13.32 7.52
N VAL A 239 -0.09 -14.04 7.67
CA VAL A 239 -1.44 -13.54 7.37
C VAL A 239 -2.27 -13.54 8.64
N LEU A 240 -2.87 -12.39 8.95
CA LEU A 240 -3.86 -12.21 9.99
C LEU A 240 -5.25 -12.39 9.38
N LEU A 241 -6.08 -13.21 10.03
CA LEU A 241 -7.49 -13.36 9.71
C LEU A 241 -8.31 -12.88 10.90
N VAL A 242 -9.28 -12.01 10.63
CA VAL A 242 -10.18 -11.42 11.65
C VAL A 242 -11.62 -11.62 11.21
N SER A 243 -12.36 -12.41 11.98
CA SER A 243 -13.82 -12.49 11.87
C SER A 243 -14.44 -11.18 12.34
N ARG A 244 -15.38 -10.62 11.58
CA ARG A 244 -16.08 -9.36 11.86
C ARG A 244 -17.58 -9.59 11.72
N GLY A 245 -18.14 -10.39 12.63
CA GLY A 245 -19.52 -10.85 12.54
C GLY A 245 -19.67 -11.89 11.43
N SER A 246 -20.34 -11.54 10.34
CA SER A 246 -20.53 -12.43 9.19
C SER A 246 -19.49 -12.25 8.09
N SER A 247 -18.56 -11.29 8.24
CA SER A 247 -17.53 -11.02 7.24
C SER A 247 -16.12 -11.29 7.78
N LEU A 248 -15.17 -11.43 6.87
CA LEU A 248 -13.78 -11.72 7.13
C LEU A 248 -12.91 -10.55 6.65
N LEU A 249 -11.94 -10.16 7.47
CA LEU A 249 -10.85 -9.28 7.10
C LEU A 249 -9.57 -10.10 7.05
N VAL A 250 -8.83 -9.98 5.94
CA VAL A 250 -7.54 -10.64 5.75
C VAL A 250 -6.45 -9.59 5.58
N VAL A 251 -5.42 -9.65 6.43
CA VAL A 251 -4.33 -8.69 6.47
C VAL A 251 -2.99 -9.41 6.33
N ASN A 252 -2.21 -9.05 5.32
CA ASN A 252 -0.84 -9.54 5.21
C ASN A 252 0.10 -8.68 6.07
N HIS A 253 0.90 -9.33 6.90
CA HIS A 253 1.97 -8.74 7.70
C HIS A 253 3.30 -9.16 7.08
N VAL A 254 4.03 -8.19 6.56
CA VAL A 254 5.23 -8.43 5.75
C VAL A 254 6.30 -7.38 6.03
N ASN A 255 7.57 -7.72 5.82
CA ASN A 255 8.65 -6.75 5.90
C ASN A 255 8.45 -5.65 4.83
N LEU A 256 8.70 -4.39 5.19
CA LEU A 256 8.49 -3.25 4.29
C LEU A 256 9.30 -3.35 2.99
N GLU A 257 10.54 -3.83 3.02
CA GLU A 257 11.36 -3.98 1.81
C GLU A 257 10.82 -5.11 0.92
N GLU A 258 10.36 -6.22 1.53
CA GLU A 258 9.75 -7.34 0.81
C GLU A 258 8.40 -6.95 0.19
N TYR A 259 7.61 -6.12 0.88
CA TYR A 259 6.39 -5.52 0.33
C TYR A 259 6.68 -4.70 -0.94
N LEU A 260 7.77 -3.94 -0.94
CA LEU A 260 8.14 -3.08 -2.06
C LEU A 260 8.56 -3.85 -3.31
N TYR A 261 9.05 -5.08 -3.19
CA TYR A 261 9.30 -5.94 -4.36
C TYR A 261 8.03 -6.11 -5.19
N SER A 262 6.89 -6.35 -4.52
CA SER A 262 5.59 -6.52 -5.16
C SER A 262 5.03 -5.20 -5.68
N VAL A 263 5.08 -4.14 -4.87
CA VAL A 263 4.52 -2.83 -5.24
C VAL A 263 5.23 -2.24 -6.43
N VAL A 264 6.57 -2.23 -6.44
CA VAL A 264 7.32 -1.64 -7.56
C VAL A 264 7.00 -2.34 -8.88
N GLY A 265 6.90 -3.67 -8.89
CA GLY A 265 6.54 -4.42 -10.09
C GLY A 265 5.04 -4.41 -10.43
N SER A 266 4.17 -4.04 -9.48
CA SER A 266 2.75 -3.80 -9.74
C SER A 266 2.47 -2.42 -10.32
N GLU A 267 3.28 -1.43 -9.94
CA GLU A 267 3.12 -0.02 -10.28
C GLU A 267 3.89 0.39 -11.52
N MET A 268 5.05 -0.22 -11.77
CA MET A 268 5.85 0.07 -12.95
C MET A 268 6.32 -1.21 -13.63
N HIS A 269 6.34 -1.18 -14.96
CA HIS A 269 6.74 -2.33 -15.76
C HIS A 269 8.15 -2.82 -15.41
N SER A 270 8.35 -4.13 -15.31
CA SER A 270 9.63 -4.71 -14.85
C SER A 270 10.83 -4.41 -15.77
N THR A 271 10.55 -4.03 -17.01
CA THR A 271 11.53 -3.62 -18.03
C THR A 271 11.81 -2.11 -18.04
N ALA A 272 11.25 -1.35 -17.10
CA ALA A 272 11.56 0.06 -16.96
C ALA A 272 13.05 0.30 -16.64
N PRO A 273 13.62 1.45 -17.04
CA PRO A 273 14.98 1.81 -16.70
C PRO A 273 15.24 1.70 -15.19
N ALA A 274 16.42 1.20 -14.82
CA ALA A 274 16.78 0.96 -13.42
C ALA A 274 16.60 2.20 -12.53
N GLU A 275 16.95 3.39 -13.03
CA GLU A 275 16.81 4.65 -12.29
C GLU A 275 15.34 5.05 -12.08
N ALA A 276 14.43 4.73 -13.01
CA ALA A 276 13.00 4.91 -12.80
C ALA A 276 12.47 3.92 -11.73
N LEU A 277 12.93 2.65 -11.74
CA LEU A 277 12.54 1.65 -10.74
C LEU A 277 13.01 2.03 -9.35
N LYS A 278 14.23 2.59 -9.24
CA LYS A 278 14.77 3.14 -7.99
C LYS A 278 13.95 4.34 -7.49
N ALA A 279 13.59 5.27 -8.38
CA ALA A 279 12.71 6.40 -8.01
C ALA A 279 11.34 5.92 -7.52
N GLN A 280 10.74 4.94 -8.21
CA GLN A 280 9.48 4.31 -7.79
C GLN A 280 9.62 3.62 -6.44
N ALA A 281 10.71 2.90 -6.17
CA ALA A 281 10.94 2.26 -4.87
C ALA A 281 10.99 3.27 -3.71
N ILE A 282 11.70 4.39 -3.89
CA ILE A 282 11.83 5.44 -2.86
C ILE A 282 10.49 6.13 -2.61
N ALA A 283 9.74 6.46 -3.67
CA ALA A 283 8.39 7.00 -3.55
C ALA A 283 7.48 5.99 -2.85
N ALA A 284 7.40 4.75 -3.33
CA ALA A 284 6.55 3.73 -2.74
C ALA A 284 6.84 3.49 -1.25
N ARG A 285 8.13 3.45 -0.86
CA ARG A 285 8.54 3.33 0.55
C ARG A 285 8.07 4.50 1.42
N SER A 286 8.15 5.72 0.89
CA SER A 286 7.77 6.93 1.61
C SER A 286 6.26 6.98 1.84
N TYR A 287 5.47 6.65 0.81
CA TYR A 287 4.02 6.50 0.94
C TYR A 287 3.64 5.45 1.97
N ALA A 288 4.25 4.26 1.91
CA ALA A 288 4.00 3.17 2.84
C ALA A 288 4.28 3.57 4.29
N LEU A 289 5.42 4.23 4.55
CA LEU A 289 5.78 4.71 5.90
C LEU A 289 4.80 5.73 6.46
N VAL A 290 4.30 6.64 5.63
CA VAL A 290 3.28 7.60 6.06
C VAL A 290 2.03 6.88 6.58
N HIS A 291 1.64 5.79 5.93
CA HIS A 291 0.50 4.95 6.33
C HIS A 291 0.82 3.99 7.48
N MET A 292 2.11 3.73 7.75
CA MET A 292 2.51 3.09 9.01
C MET A 292 2.35 4.04 10.20
N ILE A 293 2.68 5.33 10.01
CA ILE A 293 2.53 6.39 11.03
C ILE A 293 1.06 6.78 11.22
N ARG A 294 0.28 6.84 10.13
CA ARG A 294 -1.14 7.21 10.11
C ARG A 294 -1.95 6.06 9.48
N PRO A 295 -2.19 4.97 10.21
CA PRO A 295 -2.84 3.79 9.66
C PRO A 295 -4.31 4.04 9.32
N ALA A 296 -4.76 3.38 8.24
CA ALA A 296 -6.16 3.41 7.81
C ALA A 296 -7.12 2.81 8.84
N SER A 297 -6.65 1.84 9.63
CA SER A 297 -7.42 1.25 10.74
C SER A 297 -6.49 0.70 11.84
N PRO A 298 -7.03 0.29 13.00
CA PRO A 298 -6.23 -0.41 14.00
C PRO A 298 -5.63 -1.74 13.49
N TRP A 299 -6.28 -2.37 12.50
CA TRP A 299 -5.90 -3.68 11.98
C TRP A 299 -4.83 -3.62 10.89
N PHE A 300 -4.88 -2.60 10.03
CA PHE A 300 -4.00 -2.48 8.87
C PHE A 300 -3.56 -1.05 8.60
N ASN A 301 -2.40 -0.90 7.96
CA ASN A 301 -1.82 0.38 7.60
C ASN A 301 -2.48 0.95 6.34
N LEU A 302 -2.62 0.13 5.29
CA LEU A 302 -3.18 0.51 3.99
C LEU A 302 -3.85 -0.70 3.29
N GLY A 303 -4.59 -0.48 2.21
CA GLY A 303 -5.15 -1.53 1.36
C GLY A 303 -4.30 -1.80 0.11
N ASN A 304 -4.69 -2.76 -0.73
CA ASN A 304 -3.89 -3.28 -1.86
C ASN A 304 -4.32 -2.83 -3.27
N THR A 305 -5.22 -1.85 -3.40
CA THR A 305 -5.81 -1.37 -4.67
C THR A 305 -5.15 -0.08 -5.19
N GLN A 306 -5.52 0.40 -6.39
CA GLN A 306 -5.05 1.69 -6.94
C GLN A 306 -5.37 2.92 -6.06
N ARG A 307 -6.36 2.82 -5.16
CA ARG A 307 -6.63 3.87 -4.15
C ARG A 307 -5.44 4.07 -3.20
N TRP A 308 -4.64 3.03 -3.02
CA TRP A 308 -3.49 2.95 -2.13
C TRP A 308 -2.24 2.76 -2.99
N GLN A 309 -1.63 1.58 -2.88
CA GLN A 309 -0.62 1.08 -3.79
C GLN A 309 -1.06 -0.33 -4.21
N VAL A 310 -0.87 -0.65 -5.48
CA VAL A 310 -1.22 -1.97 -6.00
C VAL A 310 -0.25 -2.99 -5.40
N TYR A 311 -0.80 -3.95 -4.65
CA TYR A 311 -0.04 -5.02 -4.00
C TYR A 311 -0.62 -6.38 -4.36
N LYS A 312 0.17 -7.20 -5.07
CA LYS A 312 -0.27 -8.47 -5.67
C LYS A 312 0.47 -9.69 -5.10
N GLY A 313 1.13 -9.54 -3.96
CA GLY A 313 2.01 -10.56 -3.41
C GLY A 313 3.19 -10.85 -4.36
N ILE A 314 3.69 -12.08 -4.36
CA ILE A 314 4.93 -12.40 -5.10
C ILE A 314 4.75 -12.44 -6.63
N GLN A 315 3.51 -12.43 -7.15
CA GLN A 315 3.22 -12.55 -8.58
C GLN A 315 3.74 -11.37 -9.42
N SER A 316 3.93 -10.22 -8.78
CA SER A 316 4.45 -8.99 -9.40
C SER A 316 5.89 -8.71 -8.99
N GLU A 317 6.61 -9.70 -8.43
CA GLU A 317 8.03 -9.57 -8.13
C GLU A 317 8.88 -9.98 -9.34
N TYR A 318 9.91 -9.18 -9.61
CA TYR A 318 10.89 -9.42 -10.68
C TYR A 318 12.29 -9.12 -10.18
N GLN A 319 13.32 -9.72 -10.77
CA GLN A 319 14.71 -9.45 -10.38
C GLN A 319 15.06 -7.95 -10.48
N SER A 320 14.55 -7.26 -11.51
CA SER A 320 14.75 -5.81 -11.68
C SER A 320 14.16 -4.99 -10.53
N THR A 321 12.97 -5.38 -10.05
CA THR A 321 12.29 -4.72 -8.91
C THR A 321 13.02 -5.00 -7.60
N HIS A 322 13.50 -6.23 -7.39
CA HIS A 322 14.35 -6.58 -6.24
C HIS A 322 15.62 -5.74 -6.23
N ASN A 323 16.31 -5.66 -7.37
CA ASN A 323 17.54 -4.89 -7.51
C ASN A 323 17.31 -3.40 -7.21
N ALA A 324 16.22 -2.81 -7.68
CA ALA A 324 15.90 -1.40 -7.45
C ALA A 324 15.57 -1.10 -5.98
N VAL A 325 14.76 -1.97 -5.34
CA VAL A 325 14.41 -1.85 -3.92
C VAL A 325 15.67 -1.99 -3.05
N ASN A 326 16.49 -3.01 -3.32
CA ASN A 326 17.73 -3.26 -2.57
C ASN A 326 18.77 -2.15 -2.75
N ALA A 327 18.96 -1.65 -3.97
CA ALA A 327 19.88 -0.54 -4.23
C ALA A 327 19.45 0.77 -3.54
N THR A 328 18.17 0.91 -3.22
CA THR A 328 17.59 2.06 -2.53
C THR A 328 17.14 1.74 -1.11
N ALA A 329 17.69 0.67 -0.51
CA ALA A 329 17.28 0.20 0.81
C ALA A 329 17.23 1.35 1.84
N GLY A 330 16.06 1.46 2.49
CA GLY A 330 15.77 2.50 3.48
C GLY A 330 15.79 3.94 2.99
N GLN A 331 15.98 4.22 1.70
CA GLN A 331 15.89 5.57 1.16
C GLN A 331 14.43 6.01 1.03
N ILE A 332 14.16 7.24 1.49
CA ILE A 332 12.83 7.84 1.54
C ILE A 332 12.87 9.31 1.14
N LEU A 333 11.73 9.86 0.77
CA LEU A 333 11.51 11.27 0.55
C LEU A 333 11.28 11.99 1.88
N SER A 334 12.09 13.02 2.12
CA SER A 334 12.05 13.81 3.35
C SER A 334 11.91 15.30 3.12
N TYR A 335 11.10 15.93 3.96
CA TYR A 335 11.01 17.38 4.06
C TYR A 335 11.08 17.80 5.53
N LYS A 336 12.05 18.66 5.85
CA LYS A 336 12.30 19.17 7.22
C LYS A 336 12.39 18.08 8.29
N GLY A 337 12.96 16.92 7.95
CA GLY A 337 13.12 15.78 8.87
C GLY A 337 11.87 14.94 9.10
N GLY A 338 10.77 15.23 8.40
CA GLY A 338 9.61 14.34 8.29
C GLY A 338 9.67 13.51 7.02
N VAL A 339 8.96 12.37 7.01
CA VAL A 339 8.69 11.59 5.79
C VAL A 339 7.60 12.28 4.97
N VAL A 340 7.74 12.29 3.65
CA VAL A 340 6.79 12.89 2.72
C VAL A 340 5.84 11.83 2.17
N GLU A 341 4.55 12.16 2.15
CA GLU A 341 3.54 11.37 1.43
C GLU A 341 3.71 11.59 -0.08
N SER A 342 4.36 10.63 -0.73
CA SER A 342 4.75 10.72 -2.13
C SER A 342 3.68 10.12 -3.02
N LEU A 343 2.82 10.98 -3.56
CA LEU A 343 1.81 10.61 -4.53
C LEU A 343 2.46 10.33 -5.89
N TYR A 344 1.95 9.34 -6.62
CA TYR A 344 2.40 9.03 -7.97
C TYR A 344 1.25 8.42 -8.77
N ALA A 345 1.30 8.54 -10.09
CA ALA A 345 0.32 7.94 -10.99
C ALA A 345 0.94 7.57 -12.35
N ALA A 346 0.19 6.82 -13.16
CA ALA A 346 0.69 6.30 -14.44
C ALA A 346 1.19 7.38 -15.40
N THR A 347 0.46 8.49 -15.52
CA THR A 347 0.80 9.59 -16.43
C THR A 347 0.67 10.95 -15.76
N ASP A 348 1.29 11.97 -16.35
CA ASP A 348 1.20 13.36 -15.91
C ASP A 348 -0.25 13.87 -15.89
N GLU A 349 -1.10 13.45 -16.85
CA GLU A 349 -2.51 13.81 -16.85
C GLU A 349 -3.25 13.26 -15.62
N ILE A 350 -2.94 12.02 -15.22
CA ILE A 350 -3.54 11.42 -14.04
C ILE A 350 -3.00 12.08 -12.76
N VAL A 351 -1.71 12.42 -12.70
CA VAL A 351 -1.17 13.20 -11.57
C VAL A 351 -1.87 14.56 -11.47
N GLN A 352 -2.09 15.24 -12.60
CA GLN A 352 -2.78 16.51 -12.65
C GLN A 352 -4.22 16.39 -12.13
N TRP A 353 -4.95 15.38 -12.61
CA TRP A 353 -6.35 15.16 -12.25
C TRP A 353 -6.53 14.64 -10.82
N ALA A 354 -5.77 13.64 -10.39
CA ALA A 354 -5.94 12.96 -9.10
C ALA A 354 -5.27 13.69 -7.93
N HIS A 355 -4.19 14.44 -8.19
CA HIS A 355 -3.35 15.01 -7.13
C HIS A 355 -3.12 16.52 -7.27
N GLY A 356 -3.76 17.16 -8.26
CA GLY A 356 -3.60 18.58 -8.54
C GLY A 356 -2.18 18.92 -9.02
N GLY A 357 -1.55 17.99 -9.74
CA GLY A 357 -0.20 18.15 -10.30
C GLY A 357 0.92 17.84 -9.31
N ARG A 358 0.59 17.33 -8.12
CA ARG A 358 1.58 16.98 -7.09
C ARG A 358 1.82 15.48 -7.07
N GLY A 359 2.97 15.06 -7.54
CA GLY A 359 3.35 13.65 -7.53
C GLY A 359 4.21 13.29 -8.72
N MET A 360 4.70 12.06 -8.71
CA MET A 360 5.50 11.53 -9.79
C MET A 360 4.65 10.87 -10.88
N SER A 361 4.88 11.27 -12.13
CA SER A 361 4.42 10.56 -13.32
C SER A 361 5.32 9.36 -13.58
N GLN A 362 4.77 8.15 -13.67
CA GLN A 362 5.54 6.93 -13.96
C GLN A 362 6.10 6.94 -15.38
N THR A 363 5.29 7.31 -16.38
CA THR A 363 5.77 7.47 -17.76
C THR A 363 6.79 8.59 -17.90
N GLY A 364 6.61 9.70 -17.19
CA GLY A 364 7.58 10.78 -17.19
C GLY A 364 8.88 10.40 -16.48
N ALA A 365 8.84 9.66 -15.38
CA ALA A 365 10.03 9.11 -14.71
C ALA A 365 10.80 8.15 -15.63
N TYR A 366 10.09 7.28 -16.37
CA TYR A 366 10.67 6.42 -17.40
C TYR A 366 11.41 7.23 -18.47
N GLN A 367 10.79 8.30 -18.98
CA GLN A 367 11.39 9.16 -20.00
C GLN A 367 12.64 9.89 -19.49
N LEU A 368 12.59 10.44 -18.28
CA LEU A 368 13.75 11.11 -17.66
C LEU A 368 14.91 10.14 -17.47
N ALA A 369 14.65 8.90 -17.05
CA ALA A 369 15.68 7.88 -16.93
C ALA A 369 16.33 7.56 -18.29
N ASN A 370 15.55 7.46 -19.36
CA ASN A 370 16.09 7.29 -20.72
C ASN A 370 16.90 8.49 -21.24
N GLN A 371 16.69 9.67 -20.66
CA GLN A 371 17.50 10.87 -20.91
C GLN A 371 18.77 10.92 -20.05
N GLY A 372 19.07 9.88 -19.28
CA GLY A 372 20.26 9.78 -18.43
C GLY A 372 20.08 10.41 -17.05
N TYR A 373 18.86 10.67 -16.59
CA TYR A 373 18.63 11.12 -15.22
C TYR A 373 18.77 9.92 -14.27
N ASP A 374 19.53 10.10 -13.20
CA ASP A 374 19.47 9.20 -12.05
C ASP A 374 18.17 9.38 -11.24
N HIS A 375 17.89 8.42 -10.36
CA HIS A 375 16.71 8.45 -9.50
C HIS A 375 16.63 9.70 -8.62
N GLN A 376 17.75 10.29 -8.19
CA GLN A 376 17.72 11.50 -7.37
C GLN A 376 17.22 12.70 -8.17
N ARG A 377 17.70 12.86 -9.41
CA ARG A 377 17.26 13.92 -10.32
C ARG A 377 15.81 13.71 -10.76
N ILE A 378 15.39 12.47 -10.99
CA ILE A 378 13.98 12.13 -11.27
C ILE A 378 13.10 12.58 -10.08
N LEU A 379 13.44 12.17 -8.87
CA LEU A 379 12.68 12.54 -7.67
C LEU A 379 12.71 14.06 -7.43
N GLY A 380 13.85 14.72 -7.62
CA GLY A 380 13.98 16.17 -7.49
C GLY A 380 13.12 16.95 -8.48
N ASN A 381 12.84 16.40 -9.66
CA ASN A 381 11.93 16.98 -10.64
C ASN A 381 10.47 16.96 -10.17
N TYR A 382 10.01 15.84 -9.60
CA TYR A 382 8.61 15.67 -9.20
C TYR A 382 8.28 16.13 -7.78
N TYR A 383 9.29 16.18 -6.90
CA TYR A 383 9.13 16.55 -5.49
C TYR A 383 10.05 17.72 -5.14
N PRO A 384 9.80 18.93 -5.67
CA PRO A 384 10.68 20.07 -5.45
C PRO A 384 10.76 20.44 -3.97
N GLY A 385 11.99 20.69 -3.49
CA GLY A 385 12.27 21.01 -2.10
C GLY A 385 12.30 19.81 -1.14
N VAL A 386 12.03 18.61 -1.64
CA VAL A 386 12.20 17.34 -0.92
C VAL A 386 13.59 16.78 -1.19
N SER A 387 14.16 16.12 -0.19
CA SER A 387 15.46 15.45 -0.31
C SER A 387 15.30 13.95 -0.12
N VAL A 388 16.22 13.16 -0.69
CA VAL A 388 16.36 11.77 -0.31
C VAL A 388 17.05 11.68 1.06
N ALA A 389 16.40 11.00 1.98
CA ALA A 389 16.89 10.66 3.30
C ALA A 389 17.02 9.14 3.43
N ARG A 390 17.66 8.66 4.49
CA ARG A 390 17.73 7.22 4.78
C ARG A 390 17.26 6.93 6.19
N LEU A 391 16.45 5.88 6.35
CA LEU A 391 15.97 5.40 7.63
C LEU A 391 17.12 4.78 8.42
N VAL A 392 17.25 5.12 9.69
CA VAL A 392 18.22 4.49 10.60
C VAL A 392 17.52 4.11 11.89
N LEU A 393 17.84 2.95 12.46
CA LEU A 393 17.47 2.63 13.83
C LEU A 393 18.37 3.44 14.76
N GLN A 394 17.79 4.09 15.76
CA GLN A 394 18.58 4.54 16.90
C GLN A 394 19.00 3.30 17.69
N GLN A 395 20.32 3.19 17.92
CA GLN A 395 20.90 2.19 18.82
C GLN A 395 20.70 2.62 20.28
#